data_AF-A0A9P7ZJ83-F1
#
_entry.id   AF-A0A9P7ZJ83-F1
#
_cell.length_a   1.000
_cell.length_b   1.000
_cell.length_c   1.000
_cell.angle_alpha   90.00
_cell.angle_beta   90.00
_cell.angle_gamma   90.00
#
_symmetry.space_group_name_H-M   'P 1'
#
loop_
_entity.id
_entity.type
_entity.pdbx_description
1 polymer ?
#
loop_
_entity_poly.entity_id
_entity_poly.type
_entity_poly.pdbx_seq_one_letter_code
_entity_poly.pdbx_strand_id
1 'polypeptide(L)'
;MSNPLAHQRADSDYNAIVVDANVSFALIAARIQDRMAELPLTTPAELKKLDEELLDWRANINPILNNGRHSPEPVRLACIVLGLRYLNQRMTLHRPFLLLQTIKASTEGNMVSQDADRIADTCCAIAQETINTIADNWYPNQLLGWNCTWFLFQACLVILLKLLSKTAGADSQILEVCVVQCLELLTEMRPWRRSAAQTHDLLLFIFNARTASTQDWGANCSLSDEALLNLLGFGPIDGDVDWSQILDYNEQAPCGDLMDGSSSYLG
;
A
#
# COMPACT_ATOMS: atom_id res chain seq x y z
N MET A 1 -3.73 -33.16 26.89
CA MET A 1 -4.99 -33.15 26.13
C MET A 1 -5.53 -31.73 26.16
N SER A 2 -5.34 -30.96 25.08
CA SER A 2 -5.79 -29.56 25.00
C SER A 2 -7.32 -29.51 24.87
N ASN A 3 -7.99 -28.69 25.68
CA ASN A 3 -9.45 -28.63 25.72
C ASN A 3 -10.00 -27.86 24.50
N PRO A 4 -10.71 -28.51 23.56
CA PRO A 4 -11.17 -27.89 22.31
C PRO A 4 -12.16 -26.75 22.54
N LEU A 5 -12.93 -26.77 23.64
CA LEU A 5 -13.88 -25.70 23.98
C LEU A 5 -13.18 -24.39 24.38
N ALA A 6 -11.95 -24.46 24.88
CA ALA A 6 -11.17 -23.27 25.24
C ALA A 6 -10.60 -22.57 23.99
N HIS A 7 -10.21 -23.34 22.97
CA HIS A 7 -9.71 -22.79 21.70
C HIS A 7 -10.86 -22.11 20.92
N GLN A 8 -12.03 -22.76 20.84
CA GLN A 8 -13.18 -22.21 20.13
C GLN A 8 -13.71 -20.90 20.76
N ARG A 9 -13.63 -20.77 22.09
CA ARG A 9 -14.01 -19.54 22.80
C ARG A 9 -13.02 -18.40 22.55
N ALA A 10 -11.73 -18.69 22.62
CA ALA A 10 -10.68 -17.72 22.31
C ALA A 10 -10.75 -17.25 20.85
N ASP A 11 -10.96 -18.15 19.89
CA ASP A 11 -11.14 -17.83 18.46
C ASP A 11 -12.36 -16.92 18.23
N SER A 12 -13.47 -17.19 18.92
CA SER A 12 -14.66 -16.33 18.89
C SER A 12 -14.37 -14.93 19.43
N ASP A 13 -13.56 -14.83 20.48
CA ASP A 13 -13.19 -13.54 21.08
C ASP A 13 -12.25 -12.74 20.15
N TYR A 14 -11.28 -13.38 19.50
CA TYR A 14 -10.40 -12.72 18.51
C TYR A 14 -11.18 -12.18 17.31
N ASN A 15 -12.09 -12.99 16.76
CA ASN A 15 -12.90 -12.59 15.62
C ASN A 15 -13.78 -11.38 15.96
N ALA A 16 -14.39 -11.35 17.15
CA ALA A 16 -15.17 -10.21 17.61
C ALA A 16 -14.31 -8.93 17.70
N ILE A 17 -13.11 -9.02 18.28
CA ILE A 17 -12.17 -7.89 18.41
C ILE A 17 -11.77 -7.35 17.04
N VAL A 18 -11.42 -8.22 16.10
CA VAL A 18 -11.01 -7.84 14.75
C VAL A 18 -12.16 -7.16 13.99
N VAL A 19 -13.37 -7.73 14.07
CA VAL A 19 -14.55 -7.17 13.38
C VAL A 19 -14.91 -5.81 13.97
N ASP A 20 -14.95 -5.68 15.29
CA ASP A 20 -15.26 -4.42 15.97
C ASP A 20 -14.28 -3.31 15.55
N ALA A 21 -12.98 -3.61 15.54
CA ALA A 21 -11.97 -2.65 15.09
C ALA A 21 -12.10 -2.30 13.60
N ASN A 22 -12.46 -3.26 12.74
CA ASN A 22 -12.70 -3.00 11.32
C ASN A 22 -13.92 -2.10 11.11
N VAL A 23 -15.00 -2.32 11.85
CA VAL A 23 -16.22 -1.49 11.79
C VAL A 23 -15.90 -0.07 12.27
N SER A 24 -15.25 0.06 13.43
CA SER A 24 -14.82 1.35 13.97
C SER A 24 -13.96 2.13 12.98
N PHE A 25 -12.95 1.48 12.39
CA PHE A 25 -12.12 2.09 11.35
C PHE A 25 -12.93 2.49 10.12
N ALA A 26 -13.80 1.61 9.63
CA ALA A 26 -14.56 1.86 8.40
C ALA A 26 -15.47 3.07 8.53
N LEU A 27 -16.07 3.29 9.70
CA LEU A 27 -16.89 4.48 9.98
C LEU A 27 -16.06 5.77 9.95
N ILE A 28 -14.88 5.75 10.57
CA ILE A 28 -13.97 6.90 10.55
C ILE A 28 -13.49 7.18 9.12
N ALA A 29 -13.05 6.15 8.41
CA ALA A 29 -12.53 6.24 7.05
C ALA A 29 -13.61 6.76 6.08
N ALA A 30 -14.84 6.24 6.16
CA ALA A 30 -15.96 6.70 5.34
C ALA A 30 -16.21 8.20 5.55
N ARG A 31 -16.32 8.65 6.80
CA ARG A 31 -16.53 10.08 7.10
C ARG A 31 -15.37 10.96 6.60
N ILE A 32 -14.13 10.50 6.71
CA ILE A 32 -12.97 11.24 6.19
C ILE A 32 -13.05 11.32 4.66
N GLN A 33 -13.36 10.20 4.00
CA GLN A 33 -13.48 10.13 2.53
C GLN A 33 -14.63 11.00 2.01
N ASP A 34 -15.77 11.01 2.69
CA ASP A 34 -16.90 11.89 2.37
C ASP A 34 -16.48 13.36 2.44
N ARG A 35 -15.81 13.77 3.51
CA ARG A 35 -15.30 15.15 3.64
C ARG A 35 -14.28 15.49 2.56
N MET A 36 -13.44 14.55 2.16
CA MET A 36 -12.45 14.75 1.10
C MET A 36 -13.08 14.88 -0.29
N ALA A 37 -14.26 14.29 -0.50
CA ALA A 37 -14.99 14.39 -1.76
C ALA A 37 -15.71 15.74 -1.93
N GLU A 38 -15.90 16.49 -0.83
CA GLU A 38 -16.55 17.80 -0.84
C GLU A 38 -15.59 18.95 -1.22
N LEU A 39 -16.13 19.94 -1.93
CA LEU A 39 -15.45 21.22 -2.18
C LEU A 39 -15.94 22.28 -1.18
N PRO A 40 -15.06 23.16 -0.68
CA PRO A 40 -13.64 23.30 -1.02
C PRO A 40 -12.76 22.19 -0.42
N LEU A 41 -11.59 22.00 -1.04
CA LEU A 41 -10.57 21.04 -0.57
C LEU A 41 -10.27 21.26 0.93
N THR A 42 -10.01 20.16 1.63
CA THR A 42 -9.67 20.15 3.06
C THR A 42 -8.56 21.15 3.37
N THR A 43 -8.76 21.98 4.39
CA THR A 43 -7.74 22.93 4.86
C THR A 43 -6.65 22.22 5.67
N PRO A 44 -5.44 22.79 5.83
CA PRO A 44 -4.39 22.20 6.67
C PRO A 44 -4.84 21.93 8.13
N ALA A 45 -5.67 22.81 8.69
CA ALA A 45 -6.19 22.66 10.04
C ALA A 45 -7.19 21.50 10.15
N GLU A 46 -8.10 21.37 9.18
CA GLU A 46 -9.02 20.23 9.12
C GLU A 46 -8.29 18.92 8.88
N LEU A 47 -7.30 18.89 7.99
CA LEU A 47 -6.45 17.73 7.75
C LEU A 47 -5.81 17.27 9.06
N LYS A 48 -5.22 18.19 9.82
CA LYS A 48 -4.57 17.86 11.09
C LYS A 48 -5.55 17.21 12.06
N LYS A 49 -6.77 17.75 12.17
CA LYS A 49 -7.81 17.19 13.04
C LYS A 49 -8.24 15.78 12.61
N LEU A 50 -8.39 15.55 11.30
CA LEU A 50 -8.77 14.24 10.77
C LEU A 50 -7.64 13.22 10.95
N ASP A 51 -6.37 13.64 10.84
CA ASP A 51 -5.21 12.77 11.10
C ASP A 51 -5.06 12.45 12.59
N GLU A 52 -5.26 13.44 13.47
CA GLU A 52 -5.30 13.27 14.93
C GLU A 52 -6.35 12.22 15.34
N GLU A 53 -7.53 12.25 14.72
CA GLU A 53 -8.56 11.25 14.99
C GLU A 53 -8.14 9.82 14.59
N LEU A 54 -7.43 9.66 13.47
CA LEU A 54 -6.90 8.36 13.05
C LEU A 54 -5.82 7.87 14.02
N LEU A 55 -4.94 8.77 14.47
CA LEU A 55 -3.89 8.48 15.45
C LEU A 55 -4.49 8.07 16.79
N ASP A 56 -5.49 8.80 17.27
CA ASP A 56 -6.21 8.50 18.51
C ASP A 56 -6.93 7.16 18.41
N TRP A 57 -7.58 6.88 17.28
CA TRP A 57 -8.18 5.57 17.04
C TRP A 57 -7.11 4.47 17.14
N ARG A 58 -5.99 4.61 16.43
CA ARG A 58 -4.89 3.62 16.42
C ARG A 58 -4.26 3.41 17.80
N ALA A 59 -4.20 4.44 18.63
CA ALA A 59 -3.69 4.35 19.99
C ALA A 59 -4.64 3.58 20.93
N ASN A 60 -5.95 3.66 20.69
CA ASN A 60 -6.98 3.09 21.55
C ASN A 60 -7.48 1.69 21.13
N ILE A 61 -7.08 1.17 19.96
CA ILE A 61 -7.47 -0.18 19.55
C ILE A 61 -6.88 -1.26 20.46
N ASN A 62 -7.49 -2.44 20.44
CA ASN A 62 -6.99 -3.58 21.20
C ASN A 62 -5.51 -3.90 20.85
N PRO A 63 -4.61 -4.04 21.83
CA PRO A 63 -3.18 -4.26 21.60
C PRO A 63 -2.85 -5.49 20.74
N ILE A 64 -3.72 -6.50 20.71
CA ILE A 64 -3.57 -7.70 19.87
C ILE A 64 -3.50 -7.32 18.38
N LEU A 65 -4.20 -6.27 17.99
CA LEU A 65 -4.23 -5.75 16.61
C LEU A 65 -2.95 -5.00 16.22
N ASN A 66 -2.13 -4.60 17.21
CA ASN A 66 -0.84 -3.96 16.96
C ASN A 66 0.30 -4.97 16.78
N ASN A 67 0.19 -6.16 17.40
CA ASN A 67 1.21 -7.21 17.30
C ASN A 67 0.58 -8.58 17.03
N GLY A 68 -0.10 -8.71 15.88
CA GLY A 68 -0.78 -9.93 15.46
C GLY A 68 0.14 -11.09 15.06
N ARG A 69 1.46 -10.97 15.19
CA ARG A 69 2.42 -12.00 14.74
C ARG A 69 2.19 -13.37 15.40
N HIS A 70 1.80 -13.37 16.67
CA HIS A 70 1.55 -14.57 17.46
C HIS A 70 0.08 -15.04 17.41
N SER A 71 -0.78 -14.31 16.70
CA SER A 71 -2.19 -14.67 16.55
C SER A 71 -2.38 -15.78 15.50
N PRO A 72 -3.51 -16.52 15.56
CA PRO A 72 -3.90 -17.45 14.50
C PRO A 72 -3.92 -16.77 13.12
N GLU A 73 -3.68 -17.54 12.05
CA GLU A 73 -3.45 -17.01 10.71
C GLU A 73 -4.53 -16.03 10.21
N PRO A 74 -5.85 -16.30 10.35
CA PRO A 74 -6.89 -15.37 9.90
C PRO A 74 -6.87 -14.04 10.67
N VAL A 75 -6.57 -14.13 11.98
CA VAL A 75 -6.48 -12.97 12.87
C VAL A 75 -5.23 -12.16 12.53
N ARG A 76 -4.08 -12.83 12.33
CA ARG A 76 -2.82 -12.18 11.93
C ARG A 76 -2.98 -11.42 10.62
N LEU A 77 -3.57 -12.07 9.61
CA LEU A 77 -3.84 -11.44 8.32
C LEU A 77 -4.71 -10.20 8.48
N ALA A 78 -5.80 -10.30 9.24
CA ALA A 78 -6.69 -9.17 9.48
C ALA A 78 -6.02 -8.02 10.25
N CYS A 79 -5.14 -8.32 11.22
CA CYS A 79 -4.35 -7.31 11.93
C CYS A 79 -3.43 -6.54 10.97
N ILE A 80 -2.71 -7.26 10.10
CA ILE A 80 -1.81 -6.66 9.11
C ILE A 80 -2.62 -5.79 8.14
N VAL A 81 -3.68 -6.34 7.53
CA VAL A 81 -4.51 -5.61 6.57
C VAL A 81 -5.13 -4.36 7.21
N LEU A 82 -5.64 -4.45 8.45
CA LEU A 82 -6.17 -3.29 9.17
C LEU A 82 -5.11 -2.21 9.39
N GLY A 83 -3.89 -2.60 9.76
CA GLY A 83 -2.75 -1.68 9.88
C GLY A 83 -2.40 -0.99 8.57
N LEU A 84 -2.36 -1.73 7.46
CA LEU A 84 -2.09 -1.18 6.14
C LEU A 84 -3.21 -0.24 5.65
N ARG A 85 -4.48 -0.58 5.92
CA ARG A 85 -5.62 0.30 5.63
C ARG A 85 -5.54 1.61 6.39
N TYR A 86 -5.14 1.56 7.66
CA TYR A 86 -4.90 2.74 8.47
C TYR A 86 -3.81 3.64 7.88
N LEU A 87 -2.64 3.09 7.56
CA LEU A 87 -1.55 3.85 6.93
C LEU A 87 -1.98 4.44 5.58
N ASN A 88 -2.71 3.67 4.78
CA ASN A 88 -3.23 4.13 3.50
C ASN A 88 -4.25 5.26 3.62
N GLN A 89 -5.13 5.22 4.63
CA GLN A 89 -6.10 6.29 4.87
C GLN A 89 -5.38 7.59 5.25
N ARG A 90 -4.36 7.52 6.12
CA ARG A 90 -3.52 8.67 6.45
C ARG A 90 -2.81 9.20 5.20
N MET A 91 -2.13 8.33 4.45
CA MET A 91 -1.46 8.72 3.20
C MET A 91 -2.42 9.39 2.21
N THR A 92 -3.64 8.86 2.06
CA THR A 92 -4.69 9.42 1.19
C THR A 92 -5.08 10.82 1.62
N LEU A 93 -5.23 11.07 2.93
CA LEU A 93 -5.56 12.39 3.48
C LEU A 93 -4.49 13.45 3.16
N HIS A 94 -3.21 13.07 3.20
CA HIS A 94 -2.08 13.99 2.95
C HIS A 94 -1.77 14.19 1.45
N ARG A 95 -2.08 13.22 0.60
CA ARG A 95 -1.69 13.19 -0.83
C ARG A 95 -2.12 14.41 -1.66
N PRO A 96 -3.32 15.01 -1.51
CA PRO A 96 -3.73 16.17 -2.30
C PRO A 96 -2.79 17.37 -2.16
N PHE A 97 -2.19 17.57 -0.98
CA PHE A 97 -1.27 18.67 -0.72
C PHE A 97 0.08 18.44 -1.41
N LEU A 98 0.58 17.21 -1.40
CA LEU A 98 1.78 16.82 -2.15
C LEU A 98 1.57 17.06 -3.65
N LEU A 99 0.43 16.64 -4.20
CA LEU A 99 0.08 16.87 -5.61
C LEU A 99 0.00 18.36 -5.94
N LEU A 100 -0.73 19.15 -5.14
CA LEU A 100 -0.86 20.59 -5.35
C LEU A 100 0.50 21.29 -5.31
N GLN A 101 1.39 20.87 -4.43
CA GLN A 101 2.76 21.38 -4.36
C GLN A 101 3.55 21.05 -5.62
N THR A 102 3.52 19.81 -6.10
CA THR A 102 4.24 19.43 -7.32
C THR A 102 3.78 20.20 -8.56
N ILE A 103 2.46 20.42 -8.69
CA ILE A 103 1.87 21.21 -9.78
C ILE A 103 2.25 22.69 -9.68
N LYS A 104 2.24 23.26 -8.47
CA LYS A 104 2.67 24.66 -8.29
C LYS A 104 4.15 24.83 -8.62
N ALA A 105 5.00 23.92 -8.17
CA ALA A 105 6.45 23.96 -8.42
C ALA A 105 6.83 23.82 -9.91
N SER A 106 5.96 23.24 -10.74
CA SER A 106 6.14 23.17 -12.20
C SER A 106 5.65 24.43 -12.92
N THR A 107 4.60 25.08 -12.41
CA THR A 107 3.91 26.19 -13.11
C THR A 107 4.45 27.57 -12.72
N GLU A 108 4.72 27.79 -11.44
CA GLU A 108 5.14 29.09 -10.91
C GLU A 108 6.28 28.84 -9.94
N GLY A 109 7.45 29.47 -10.13
CA GLY A 109 8.59 29.38 -9.21
C GLY A 109 8.35 30.03 -7.84
N ASN A 110 7.12 29.96 -7.34
CA ASN A 110 6.59 30.68 -6.20
C ASN A 110 6.86 29.90 -4.90
N MET A 111 7.07 30.64 -3.81
CA MET A 111 7.41 30.06 -2.51
C MET A 111 6.27 29.17 -2.00
N VAL A 112 6.55 27.86 -1.89
CA VAL A 112 5.65 26.90 -1.26
C VAL A 112 5.48 27.31 0.21
N SER A 113 4.24 27.27 0.71
CA SER A 113 3.99 27.50 2.14
C SER A 113 4.70 26.43 2.95
N GLN A 114 5.46 26.81 3.98
CA GLN A 114 6.18 25.86 4.87
C GLN A 114 5.26 24.77 5.43
N ASP A 115 3.98 25.07 5.65
CA ASP A 115 3.01 24.09 6.12
C ASP A 115 2.72 23.00 5.07
N ALA A 116 2.69 23.34 3.79
CA ALA A 116 2.48 22.38 2.71
C ALA A 116 3.69 21.44 2.55
N ASP A 117 4.91 21.97 2.69
CA ASP A 117 6.13 21.14 2.68
C ASP A 117 6.12 20.11 3.81
N ARG A 118 5.75 20.53 5.04
CA ARG A 118 5.65 19.62 6.18
C ARG A 118 4.59 18.53 6.00
N ILE A 119 3.45 18.88 5.38
CA ILE A 119 2.39 17.91 5.06
C ILE A 119 2.88 16.91 4.01
N ALA A 120 3.62 17.37 2.99
CA ALA A 120 4.22 16.52 1.98
C ALA A 120 5.29 15.58 2.56
N ASP A 121 6.13 16.08 3.46
CA ASP A 121 7.13 15.25 4.15
C ASP A 121 6.47 14.20 5.04
N THR A 122 5.39 14.56 5.72
CA THR A 122 4.57 13.61 6.50
C THR A 122 3.99 12.52 5.61
N CYS A 123 3.47 12.87 4.43
CA CYS A 123 2.97 11.91 3.45
C CYS A 123 4.05 10.90 3.04
N CYS A 124 5.28 11.38 2.81
CA CYS A 124 6.41 10.54 2.44
C CYS A 124 6.87 9.66 3.61
N ALA A 125 6.86 10.17 4.84
CA ALA A 125 7.17 9.37 6.02
C ALA A 125 6.17 8.21 6.20
N ILE A 126 4.88 8.46 6.00
CA ILE A 126 3.83 7.41 6.06
C ILE A 126 4.04 6.38 4.93
N ALA A 127 4.43 6.81 3.73
CA ALA A 127 4.72 5.90 2.64
C ALA A 127 5.94 4.99 2.95
N GLN A 128 7.02 5.54 3.53
CA GLN A 128 8.16 4.75 3.99
C GLN A 128 7.75 3.76 5.10
N GLU A 129 6.97 4.22 6.08
CA GLU A 129 6.43 3.37 7.14
C GLU A 129 5.59 2.22 6.57
N THR A 130 4.80 2.47 5.52
CA THR A 130 4.02 1.45 4.82
C THR A 130 4.90 0.39 4.19
N ILE A 131 5.96 0.79 3.47
CA ILE A 131 6.90 -0.15 2.84
C ILE A 131 7.61 -1.00 3.90
N ASN A 132 8.12 -0.37 4.96
CA ASN A 132 8.79 -1.07 6.06
C ASN A 132 7.84 -2.03 6.79
N THR A 133 6.61 -1.60 7.06
CA THR A 133 5.60 -2.45 7.69
C THR A 133 5.29 -3.68 6.84
N ILE A 134 5.23 -3.52 5.52
CA ILE A 134 5.02 -4.65 4.61
C ILE A 134 6.25 -5.56 4.62
N ALA A 135 7.46 -5.02 4.51
CA ALA A 135 8.70 -5.80 4.55
C ALA A 135 8.79 -6.67 5.81
N ASP A 136 8.44 -6.09 6.96
CA ASP A 136 8.52 -6.76 8.25
C ASP A 136 7.48 -7.86 8.45
N ASN A 137 6.31 -7.74 7.82
CA ASN A 137 5.14 -8.59 8.09
C ASN A 137 4.73 -9.47 6.90
N TRP A 138 5.41 -9.34 5.75
CA TRP A 138 5.14 -10.13 4.56
C TRP A 138 5.39 -11.62 4.82
N TYR A 139 4.47 -12.45 4.35
CA TYR A 139 4.63 -13.90 4.28
C TYR A 139 3.83 -14.47 3.10
N PRO A 140 4.21 -15.65 2.58
CA PRO A 140 3.50 -16.40 1.54
C PRO A 140 1.99 -16.58 1.81
N ASN A 141 1.16 -15.63 1.38
CA ASN A 141 -0.30 -15.70 1.43
C ASN A 141 -0.90 -14.88 0.29
N GLN A 142 -1.84 -15.46 -0.47
CA GLN A 142 -2.40 -14.85 -1.67
C GLN A 142 -3.22 -13.57 -1.37
N LEU A 143 -4.01 -13.56 -0.30
CA LEU A 143 -4.82 -12.42 0.10
C LEU A 143 -3.94 -11.29 0.65
N LEU A 144 -2.89 -11.64 1.40
CA LEU A 144 -1.89 -10.68 1.84
C LEU A 144 -1.16 -10.08 0.64
N GLY A 145 -0.73 -10.90 -0.33
CA GLY A 145 0.02 -10.46 -1.50
C GLY A 145 -0.78 -9.47 -2.35
N TRP A 146 -2.09 -9.73 -2.49
CA TRP A 146 -3.01 -8.79 -3.12
C TRP A 146 -3.04 -7.42 -2.41
N ASN A 147 -3.26 -7.42 -1.09
CA ASN A 147 -3.32 -6.19 -0.31
C ASN A 147 -1.97 -5.45 -0.33
N CYS A 148 -0.87 -6.15 -0.08
CA CYS A 148 0.47 -5.58 -0.08
C CYS A 148 0.82 -4.97 -1.43
N THR A 149 0.51 -5.63 -2.55
CA THR A 149 0.75 -5.08 -3.89
C THR A 149 0.07 -3.72 -4.08
N TRP A 150 -1.21 -3.62 -3.70
CA TRP A 150 -1.95 -2.36 -3.77
C TRP A 150 -1.34 -1.27 -2.90
N PHE A 151 -1.00 -1.57 -1.64
CA PHE A 151 -0.45 -0.57 -0.73
C PHE A 151 0.98 -0.16 -1.10
N LEU A 152 1.81 -1.10 -1.57
CA LEU A 152 3.15 -0.82 -2.13
C LEU A 152 3.07 0.10 -3.34
N PHE A 153 2.12 -0.14 -4.24
CA PHE A 153 1.88 0.75 -5.38
C PHE A 153 1.58 2.19 -4.93
N GLN A 154 0.63 2.35 -4.00
CA GLN A 154 0.24 3.67 -3.49
C GLN A 154 1.41 4.38 -2.78
N ALA A 155 2.15 3.66 -1.93
CA ALA A 155 3.31 4.20 -1.22
C ALA A 155 4.44 4.59 -2.19
N CYS A 156 4.78 3.73 -3.14
CA CYS A 156 5.87 3.98 -4.08
C CYS A 156 5.55 5.18 -4.99
N LEU A 157 4.31 5.35 -5.44
CA LEU A 157 3.91 6.55 -6.19
C LEU A 157 4.10 7.85 -5.40
N VAL A 158 3.83 7.84 -4.08
CA VAL A 158 4.08 9.01 -3.21
C VAL A 158 5.56 9.32 -3.15
N ILE A 159 6.40 8.30 -2.95
CA ILE A 159 7.86 8.45 -2.91
C ILE A 159 8.41 8.96 -4.24
N LEU A 160 7.98 8.37 -5.35
CA LEU A 160 8.35 8.79 -6.71
C LEU A 160 7.92 10.24 -6.97
N LEU A 161 6.69 10.61 -6.60
CA LEU A 161 6.19 11.98 -6.77
C LEU A 161 7.05 12.99 -5.99
N LYS A 162 7.47 12.66 -4.76
CA LYS A 162 8.38 13.51 -3.98
C LYS A 162 9.76 13.59 -4.63
N LEU A 163 10.32 12.47 -5.09
CA LEU A 163 11.59 12.40 -5.81
C LEU A 163 11.61 13.21 -7.12
N LEU A 164 10.45 13.32 -7.76
CA LEU A 164 10.24 14.12 -8.98
C LEU A 164 9.99 15.61 -8.67
N SER A 165 9.65 15.93 -7.43
CA SER A 165 9.49 17.32 -7.00
C SER A 165 10.85 17.98 -6.77
N LYS A 166 10.96 19.30 -7.01
CA LYS A 166 12.17 20.10 -6.76
C LYS A 166 12.61 20.14 -5.28
N THR A 167 11.85 19.55 -4.36
CA THR A 167 12.10 19.60 -2.91
C THR A 167 12.89 18.41 -2.36
N ALA A 168 13.29 17.44 -3.19
CA ALA A 168 13.92 16.20 -2.76
C ALA A 168 15.40 16.32 -2.27
N GLY A 169 15.97 17.52 -2.20
CA GLY A 169 17.42 17.77 -2.24
C GLY A 169 18.30 17.06 -1.20
N ALA A 170 17.81 16.79 0.03
CA ALA A 170 18.59 16.11 1.06
C ALA A 170 18.23 14.63 1.24
N ASP A 171 16.96 14.27 1.04
CA ASP A 171 16.44 12.93 1.36
C ASP A 171 16.34 12.01 0.13
N SER A 172 16.74 12.49 -1.05
CA SER A 172 16.62 11.74 -2.32
C SER A 172 17.22 10.33 -2.24
N GLN A 173 18.37 10.16 -1.60
CA GLN A 173 19.02 8.84 -1.50
C GLN A 173 18.21 7.86 -0.64
N ILE A 174 17.62 8.32 0.46
CA ILE A 174 16.80 7.49 1.34
C ILE A 174 15.54 7.06 0.59
N LEU A 175 14.89 8.00 -0.10
CA LEU A 175 13.70 7.74 -0.89
C LEU A 175 13.99 6.76 -2.04
N GLU A 176 15.15 6.85 -2.69
CA GLU A 176 15.59 5.89 -3.71
C GLU A 176 15.73 4.48 -3.15
N VAL A 177 16.33 4.32 -1.96
CA VAL A 177 16.42 3.03 -1.27
C VAL A 177 15.03 2.45 -1.00
N CYS A 178 14.07 3.27 -0.56
CA CYS A 178 12.69 2.82 -0.35
C CYS A 178 12.01 2.36 -1.65
N VAL A 179 12.27 3.02 -2.78
CA VAL A 179 11.75 2.57 -4.10
C VAL A 179 12.33 1.21 -4.46
N VAL A 180 13.64 1.02 -4.30
CA VAL A 180 14.30 -0.27 -4.57
C VAL A 180 13.72 -1.38 -3.69
N GLN A 181 13.58 -1.14 -2.39
CA GLN A 181 12.97 -2.09 -1.46
C GLN A 181 11.53 -2.44 -1.86
N CYS A 182 10.74 -1.46 -2.32
CA CYS A 182 9.39 -1.71 -2.83
C CYS A 182 9.41 -2.62 -4.07
N LEU A 183 10.36 -2.44 -5.00
CA LEU A 183 10.49 -3.27 -6.19
C LEU A 183 10.92 -4.70 -5.85
N GLU A 184 11.81 -4.88 -4.88
CA GLU A 184 12.20 -6.19 -4.36
C GLU A 184 11.00 -6.94 -3.78
N LEU A 185 10.22 -6.28 -2.91
CA LEU A 185 9.00 -6.86 -2.33
C LEU A 185 7.97 -7.23 -3.40
N LEU A 186 7.75 -6.37 -4.39
CA LEU A 186 6.85 -6.68 -5.51
C LEU A 186 7.35 -7.89 -6.32
N THR A 187 8.67 -8.06 -6.45
CA THR A 187 9.29 -9.21 -7.11
C THR A 187 9.00 -10.50 -6.35
N GLU A 188 9.12 -10.49 -5.02
CA GLU A 188 8.74 -11.63 -4.16
C GLU A 188 7.24 -11.97 -4.26
N MET A 189 6.40 -10.96 -4.48
CA MET A 189 4.95 -11.12 -4.59
C MET A 189 4.48 -11.59 -5.98
N ARG A 190 5.34 -11.57 -7.02
CA ARG A 190 5.00 -11.97 -8.40
C ARG A 190 4.30 -13.33 -8.53
N PRO A 191 4.72 -14.41 -7.83
CA PRO A 191 4.08 -15.72 -7.97
C PRO A 191 2.62 -15.73 -7.50
N TRP A 192 2.23 -14.77 -6.65
CA TRP A 192 0.93 -14.75 -6.02
C TRP A 192 -0.11 -13.99 -6.86
N ARG A 193 0.32 -12.99 -7.64
CA ARG A 193 -0.55 -12.16 -8.48
C ARG A 193 0.19 -11.55 -9.68
N ARG A 194 -0.47 -11.58 -10.84
CA ARG A 194 0.01 -10.89 -12.06
C ARG A 194 0.11 -9.38 -11.89
N SER A 195 -0.78 -8.78 -11.11
CA SER A 195 -0.75 -7.33 -10.84
C SER A 195 0.53 -6.89 -10.15
N ALA A 196 1.20 -7.76 -9.37
CA ALA A 196 2.48 -7.44 -8.75
C ALA A 196 3.58 -7.25 -9.80
N ALA A 197 3.61 -8.08 -10.84
CA ALA A 197 4.55 -7.94 -11.95
C ALA A 197 4.29 -6.65 -12.75
N GLN A 198 3.03 -6.38 -13.09
CA GLN A 198 2.65 -5.17 -13.82
C GLN A 198 2.98 -3.89 -13.03
N THR A 199 2.64 -3.89 -11.74
CA THR A 199 2.94 -2.79 -10.81
C THR A 199 4.44 -2.56 -10.71
N HIS A 200 5.22 -3.63 -10.57
CA HIS A 200 6.68 -3.57 -10.53
C HIS A 200 7.22 -2.89 -11.80
N ASP A 201 6.79 -3.34 -12.98
CA ASP A 201 7.33 -2.87 -14.26
C ASP A 201 6.99 -1.39 -14.50
N LEU A 202 5.79 -0.96 -14.10
CA LEU A 202 5.40 0.46 -14.12
C LEU A 202 6.28 1.32 -13.21
N LEU A 203 6.46 0.91 -11.96
CA LEU A 203 7.24 1.67 -10.99
C LEU A 203 8.71 1.74 -11.39
N LEU A 204 9.26 0.64 -11.91
CA LEU A 204 10.62 0.59 -12.44
C LEU A 204 10.77 1.50 -13.66
N PHE A 205 9.78 1.53 -14.56
CA PHE A 205 9.79 2.44 -15.71
C PHE A 205 9.83 3.90 -15.26
N ILE A 206 8.96 4.32 -14.34
CA ILE A 206 8.92 5.69 -13.82
C ILE A 206 10.26 6.03 -13.13
N PHE A 207 10.79 5.11 -12.33
CA PHE A 207 12.05 5.31 -11.61
C PHE A 207 13.25 5.48 -12.57
N ASN A 208 13.35 4.62 -13.59
CA ASN A 208 14.41 4.70 -14.60
C ASN A 208 14.27 5.93 -15.50
N ALA A 209 13.04 6.32 -15.84
CA ALA A 209 12.82 7.57 -16.54
C ALA A 209 13.42 8.74 -15.74
N ARG A 210 13.36 8.71 -14.39
CA ARG A 210 13.83 9.83 -13.56
C ARG A 210 15.33 9.93 -13.61
N THR A 211 16.00 8.79 -13.47
CA THR A 211 17.47 8.71 -13.52
C THR A 211 18.01 9.05 -14.91
N ALA A 212 17.26 8.76 -15.97
CA ALA A 212 17.58 9.16 -17.33
C ALA A 212 17.31 10.67 -17.62
N SER A 213 16.32 11.26 -16.94
CA SER A 213 15.80 12.61 -17.23
C SER A 213 16.34 13.71 -16.30
N THR A 214 17.62 13.67 -15.93
CA THR A 214 18.28 14.84 -15.28
C THR A 214 18.23 16.11 -16.17
N GLN A 215 17.74 15.99 -17.41
CA GLN A 215 17.27 17.06 -18.29
C GLN A 215 15.81 16.75 -18.71
N ASP A 216 14.86 17.59 -18.31
CA ASP A 216 13.47 17.67 -18.80
C ASP A 216 12.50 16.50 -18.50
N TRP A 217 12.19 16.30 -17.21
CA TRP A 217 10.96 15.60 -16.82
C TRP A 217 9.71 16.41 -17.22
N GLY A 218 8.89 15.86 -18.13
CA GLY A 218 7.59 16.44 -18.54
C GLY A 218 7.45 16.78 -20.03
N ALA A 219 8.53 16.72 -20.82
CA ALA A 219 8.46 17.02 -22.26
C ALA A 219 8.31 15.78 -23.15
N ASN A 220 8.86 14.61 -22.77
CA ASN A 220 8.95 13.44 -23.66
C ASN A 220 8.45 12.10 -23.08
N CYS A 221 7.98 12.04 -21.83
CA CYS A 221 7.38 10.82 -21.27
C CYS A 221 5.85 10.88 -21.35
N SER A 222 5.29 10.83 -22.55
CA SER A 222 3.86 10.60 -22.72
C SER A 222 3.61 9.09 -22.78
N LEU A 223 3.18 8.49 -21.67
CA LEU A 223 2.45 7.23 -21.74
C LEU A 223 1.06 7.54 -22.30
N SER A 224 0.58 6.78 -23.28
CA SER A 224 -0.82 6.90 -23.68
C SER A 224 -1.72 6.41 -22.55
N ASP A 225 -2.91 7.00 -22.41
CA ASP A 225 -3.88 6.60 -21.38
C ASP A 225 -4.21 5.10 -21.50
N GLU A 226 -4.28 4.56 -22.71
CA GLU A 226 -4.44 3.13 -23.00
C GLU A 226 -3.27 2.28 -22.50
N ALA A 227 -2.03 2.74 -22.67
CA ALA A 227 -0.86 2.02 -22.16
C ALA A 227 -0.84 2.06 -20.62
N LEU A 228 -1.25 3.17 -20.01
CA LEU A 228 -1.36 3.32 -18.57
C LEU A 228 -2.47 2.42 -17.99
N LEU A 229 -3.63 2.34 -18.62
CA LEU A 229 -4.73 1.45 -18.20
C LEU A 229 -4.36 -0.03 -18.33
N ASN A 230 -3.80 -0.44 -19.46
CA ASN A 230 -3.30 -1.81 -19.67
C ASN A 230 -2.21 -2.18 -18.66
N LEU A 231 -1.33 -1.24 -18.33
CA LEU A 231 -0.25 -1.42 -17.37
C LEU A 231 -0.74 -1.45 -15.91
N LEU A 232 -1.85 -0.79 -15.60
CA LEU A 232 -2.55 -0.90 -14.32
C LEU A 232 -3.47 -2.13 -14.23
N GLY A 233 -3.55 -2.93 -15.30
CA GLY A 233 -4.41 -4.12 -15.35
C GLY A 233 -5.90 -3.81 -15.52
N PHE A 234 -6.26 -2.56 -15.83
CA PHE A 234 -7.60 -2.19 -16.27
C PHE A 234 -7.70 -2.46 -17.77
N GLY A 235 -8.20 -3.63 -18.15
CA GLY A 235 -8.59 -3.88 -19.55
C GLY A 235 -9.69 -2.91 -20.00
N PRO A 236 -9.93 -2.76 -21.32
CA PRO A 236 -10.99 -1.91 -21.83
C PRO A 236 -12.34 -2.31 -21.23
N ILE A 237 -13.00 -1.36 -20.55
CA ILE A 237 -14.29 -1.52 -19.85
C ILE A 237 -15.45 -1.47 -20.89
N ASP A 238 -15.29 -2.14 -22.03
CA ASP A 238 -16.30 -2.15 -23.11
C ASP A 238 -16.86 -3.56 -23.37
N GLY A 239 -16.85 -4.40 -22.34
CA GLY A 239 -17.52 -5.69 -22.33
C GLY A 239 -17.84 -6.08 -20.90
N ASP A 240 -18.93 -6.82 -20.71
CA ASP A 240 -19.37 -7.35 -19.40
C ASP A 240 -18.16 -7.79 -18.57
N VAL A 241 -17.92 -7.10 -17.46
CA VAL A 241 -16.83 -7.44 -16.53
C VAL A 241 -17.13 -8.82 -15.98
N ASP A 242 -16.47 -9.82 -16.54
CA ASP A 242 -16.58 -11.19 -16.07
C ASP A 242 -15.78 -11.33 -14.77
N TRP A 243 -16.47 -11.10 -13.65
CA TRP A 243 -15.93 -11.22 -12.30
C TRP A 243 -15.28 -12.58 -12.03
N SER A 244 -15.62 -13.62 -12.82
CA SER A 244 -14.98 -14.93 -12.71
C SER A 244 -13.50 -14.87 -13.08
N GLN A 245 -13.05 -14.03 -14.02
CA GLN A 245 -11.63 -13.95 -14.38
C GLN A 245 -10.75 -13.26 -13.32
N ILE A 246 -11.36 -12.45 -12.44
CA ILE A 246 -10.65 -11.82 -11.32
C ILE A 246 -10.46 -12.83 -10.16
N LEU A 247 -11.37 -13.80 -10.04
CA LEU A 247 -11.40 -14.81 -8.98
C LEU A 247 -10.81 -16.17 -9.40
N ASP A 248 -10.91 -16.57 -10.68
CA ASP A 248 -10.48 -17.85 -11.25
C ASP A 248 -9.13 -17.75 -11.99
N TYR A 249 -8.15 -17.06 -11.42
CA TYR A 249 -6.73 -17.31 -11.77
C TYR A 249 -6.11 -18.21 -10.70
N ASN A 250 -6.60 -19.44 -10.65
CA ASN A 250 -6.03 -20.52 -9.86
C ASN A 250 -5.67 -21.68 -10.78
N GLU A 251 -4.43 -21.69 -11.25
CA GLU A 251 -3.62 -22.90 -11.37
C GLU A 251 -2.17 -22.46 -11.58
N GLN A 252 -1.27 -23.02 -10.77
CA GLN A 252 0.19 -22.80 -10.73
C GLN A 252 0.68 -21.71 -9.75
N ALA A 253 0.26 -21.82 -8.48
CA ALA A 253 1.25 -21.69 -7.43
C ALA A 253 2.05 -23.02 -7.38
N PRO A 254 3.40 -23.03 -7.40
CA PRO A 254 4.14 -24.25 -7.19
C PRO A 254 3.96 -24.67 -5.72
N CYS A 255 3.10 -25.66 -5.50
CA CYS A 255 3.10 -26.42 -4.26
C CYS A 255 4.49 -27.05 -4.17
N GLY A 256 5.21 -26.77 -3.08
CA GLY A 256 6.55 -27.29 -2.87
C GLY A 256 6.55 -28.82 -2.86
N ASP A 257 7.23 -29.42 -3.83
CA ASP A 257 7.69 -30.80 -3.72
C ASP A 257 8.81 -30.86 -2.67
N LEU A 258 8.40 -31.07 -1.42
CA LEU A 258 9.29 -31.47 -0.33
C LEU A 258 8.83 -32.84 0.17
N MET A 259 9.59 -33.84 -0.29
CA MET A 259 9.87 -35.12 0.35
C MET A 259 8.75 -36.16 0.41
N ASP A 260 8.74 -37.05 -0.60
CA ASP A 260 8.48 -38.46 -0.32
C ASP A 260 9.79 -39.24 -0.52
N GLY A 261 10.50 -39.43 0.60
CA GLY A 261 11.61 -40.36 0.67
C GLY A 261 11.06 -41.76 0.92
N SER A 262 11.14 -42.65 -0.07
CA SER A 262 11.04 -44.09 0.14
C SER A 262 11.79 -44.86 -0.95
N SER A 263 13.07 -45.07 -0.66
CA SER A 263 13.74 -46.37 -0.71
C SER A 263 13.54 -47.28 -1.93
N SER A 264 14.60 -47.41 -2.73
CA SER A 264 15.00 -48.71 -3.27
C SER A 264 16.49 -48.73 -3.62
N TYR A 265 17.30 -49.07 -2.61
CA TYR A 265 18.60 -49.70 -2.80
C TYR A 265 18.48 -51.18 -2.43
N LEU A 266 18.93 -52.03 -3.36
CA LEU A 266 19.45 -53.39 -3.19
C LEU A 266 18.46 -54.52 -2.89
N GLY A 267 18.45 -55.51 -3.78
CA GLY A 267 18.01 -56.89 -3.53
C GLY A 267 16.93 -57.38 -4.46
#